data_AF-A0A938PZZ0-F1
#
_entry.id   AF-A0A938PZZ0-F1
#
_cell.length_a   1.000
_cell.length_b   1.000
_cell.length_c   1.000
_cell.angle_alpha   90.00
_cell.angle_beta   90.00
_cell.angle_gamma   90.00
#
_symmetry.space_group_name_H-M   'P 1'
#
loop_
_entity.id
_entity.type
_entity.pdbx_description
1 polymer ?
#
loop_
_entity_poly.entity_id
_entity_poly.type
_entity_poly.pdbx_seq_one_letter_code
_entity_poly.pdbx_strand_id
1 'polypeptide(L)'
;MLDDMPRSANVIAKEDCNLLVILKADFAPLLQNNPNAANHVIKYLCERLRTTNKVAFSYALMEVYERLISFLLSVAAHDDSKKIISPAPTHKEIALKICTAREVVSRMLGKLEKDGYVTIDSNKIIINKPLPSSLKLKPVKRKAL
;
A
#
# COMPACT_ATOMS: atom_id res chain seq x y z
N MET A 1 9.27 -14.51 16.88
CA MET A 1 9.58 -13.09 16.60
C MET A 1 10.05 -12.43 17.90
N LEU A 2 10.08 -11.10 18.03
CA LEU A 2 10.42 -10.44 19.31
C LEU A 2 9.41 -10.71 20.41
N ASP A 3 8.15 -10.93 20.02
CA ASP A 3 6.98 -11.22 20.84
C ASP A 3 6.66 -12.73 20.89
N ASP A 4 7.59 -13.59 20.44
CA ASP A 4 7.42 -15.06 20.41
C ASP A 4 6.27 -15.59 19.54
N MET A 5 5.61 -14.73 18.77
CA MET A 5 4.55 -15.13 17.86
C MET A 5 5.08 -15.62 16.51
N PRO A 6 4.27 -16.41 15.76
CA PRO A 6 4.55 -16.74 14.35
C PRO A 6 4.69 -15.48 13.49
N ARG A 7 5.33 -15.63 12.32
CA ARG A 7 5.47 -14.50 11.39
C ARG A 7 4.11 -13.97 10.96
N SER A 8 3.89 -12.67 11.12
CA SER A 8 2.65 -11.99 10.71
C SER A 8 2.61 -11.61 9.22
N ALA A 9 3.73 -11.75 8.51
CA ALA A 9 3.85 -11.44 7.09
C ALA A 9 4.92 -12.30 6.41
N ASN A 10 4.80 -12.43 5.09
CA ASN A 10 5.83 -13.00 4.22
C ASN A 10 6.67 -11.88 3.61
N VAL A 11 7.95 -12.15 3.38
CA VAL A 11 8.88 -11.24 2.71
C VAL A 11 9.32 -11.92 1.41
N ILE A 12 9.28 -11.17 0.30
CA ILE A 12 9.64 -11.66 -1.03
C ILE A 12 10.63 -10.63 -1.61
N ALA A 13 11.76 -11.11 -2.14
CA ALA A 13 12.71 -10.27 -2.85
C ALA A 13 12.13 -9.87 -4.22
N LYS A 14 12.16 -8.57 -4.54
CA LYS A 14 11.70 -8.06 -5.85
C LYS A 14 12.80 -8.07 -6.92
N GLU A 15 14.05 -8.18 -6.49
CA GLU A 15 15.27 -8.21 -7.29
C GLU A 15 16.35 -8.97 -6.50
N ASP A 16 17.52 -9.17 -7.10
CA ASP A 16 18.65 -9.83 -6.42
C ASP A 16 19.10 -9.01 -5.20
N CYS A 17 19.16 -9.66 -4.03
CA CYS A 17 19.39 -8.99 -2.75
C CYS A 17 20.48 -9.69 -1.92
N ASN A 18 21.31 -8.90 -1.25
CA ASN A 18 22.18 -9.37 -0.17
C ASN A 18 21.55 -9.04 1.18
N LEU A 19 21.44 -10.05 2.06
CA LEU A 19 20.75 -9.92 3.34
C LEU A 19 21.68 -10.28 4.50
N LEU A 20 21.59 -9.52 5.58
CA LEU A 20 22.18 -9.86 6.87
C LEU A 20 21.10 -10.48 7.78
N VAL A 21 21.42 -11.60 8.40
CA VAL A 21 20.53 -12.30 9.33
C VAL A 21 21.11 -12.22 10.73
N ILE A 22 20.33 -11.70 11.67
CA ILE A 22 20.61 -11.81 13.10
C ILE A 22 19.64 -12.84 13.67
N LEU A 23 20.17 -13.92 14.25
CA LEU A 23 19.33 -14.94 14.86
C LEU A 23 18.72 -14.42 16.15
N LYS A 24 17.54 -14.93 16.50
CA LYS A 24 16.85 -14.55 17.75
C LYS A 24 17.73 -14.79 18.98
N ALA A 25 18.48 -15.90 18.97
CA ALA A 25 19.39 -16.29 20.04
C ALA A 25 20.50 -15.25 20.28
N ASP A 26 20.94 -14.54 19.24
CA ASP A 26 21.97 -13.51 19.32
C ASP A 26 21.37 -12.12 19.58
N PHE A 27 20.14 -11.89 19.11
CA PHE A 27 19.49 -10.59 19.21
C PHE A 27 19.12 -10.21 20.65
N ALA A 28 18.58 -11.15 21.43
CA ALA A 28 18.17 -10.85 22.81
C ALA A 28 19.38 -10.48 23.71
N PRO A 29 20.50 -11.24 23.72
CA PRO A 29 21.71 -10.84 24.42
C PRO A 29 22.28 -9.50 23.93
N LEU A 30 22.24 -9.24 22.62
CA LEU A 30 22.69 -7.95 22.06
C LEU A 30 21.91 -6.78 22.65
N LEU A 31 20.59 -6.87 22.75
CA LEU A 31 19.77 -5.81 23.36
C LEU A 31 20.02 -5.68 24.86
N GLN A 32 20.20 -6.78 25.58
CA GLN A 32 20.48 -6.77 27.03
C GLN A 32 21.83 -6.09 27.34
N ASN A 33 22.84 -6.34 26.51
CA ASN A 33 24.19 -5.81 26.68
C ASN A 33 24.37 -4.40 26.08
N ASN A 34 23.38 -3.91 25.33
CA ASN A 34 23.43 -2.60 24.69
C ASN A 34 22.10 -1.84 24.85
N PRO A 35 21.94 -1.07 25.95
CA PRO A 35 20.73 -0.28 26.21
C PRO A 35 20.41 0.75 25.11
N ASN A 36 21.42 1.28 24.42
CA ASN A 36 21.19 2.19 23.30
C ASN A 36 20.52 1.47 22.13
N ALA A 37 20.97 0.26 21.79
CA ALA A 37 20.32 -0.56 20.76
C ALA A 37 18.86 -0.89 21.14
N ALA A 38 18.60 -1.25 22.40
CA ALA A 38 17.25 -1.48 22.90
C ALA A 38 16.35 -0.23 22.74
N ASN A 39 16.86 0.95 23.11
CA ASN A 39 16.16 2.22 22.93
C ASN A 39 15.84 2.52 21.46
N HIS A 40 16.77 2.22 20.53
CA HIS A 40 16.53 2.36 19.09
C HIS A 40 15.41 1.44 18.60
N VAL A 41 15.41 0.17 19.02
CA VAL A 41 14.35 -0.78 18.66
C VAL A 41 12.99 -0.31 19.19
N ILE A 42 12.91 0.14 20.44
CA ILE A 42 11.68 0.66 21.05
C ILE A 42 11.15 1.88 20.28
N LYS A 43 12.02 2.85 19.95
CA LYS A 43 11.63 4.03 19.16
C LYS A 43 11.10 3.62 17.79
N TYR A 44 11.79 2.69 17.12
CA TYR A 44 11.35 2.17 15.82
C TYR A 44 9.98 1.49 15.88
N LEU A 45 9.72 0.66 16.90
CA LEU A 45 8.42 0.04 17.12
C LEU A 45 7.31 1.08 17.38
N CYS A 46 7.60 2.13 18.17
CA CYS A 46 6.66 3.24 18.39
C CYS A 46 6.34 4.01 17.10
N GLU A 47 7.33 4.28 16.24
CA GLU A 47 7.12 4.91 14.93
C GLU A 47 6.31 4.01 13.99
N ARG A 48 6.61 2.71 13.96
CA ARG A 48 5.84 1.69 13.24
C ARG A 48 4.38 1.66 13.69
N LEU A 49 4.14 1.69 15.00
CA LEU A 49 2.79 1.70 15.57
C LEU A 49 2.03 2.98 15.19
N ARG A 50 2.65 4.16 15.38
CA ARG A 50 2.04 5.45 14.99
C ARG A 50 1.72 5.51 13.49
N THR A 51 2.62 5.02 12.65
CA THR A 51 2.41 4.96 11.19
C THR A 51 1.25 4.03 10.85
N THR A 52 1.21 2.84 11.46
CA THR A 52 0.14 1.86 11.25
C THR A 52 -1.21 2.43 11.71
N ASN A 53 -1.26 3.11 12.87
CA ASN A 53 -2.45 3.79 13.35
C ASN A 53 -2.90 4.92 12.43
N LYS A 54 -1.98 5.76 11.93
CA LYS A 54 -2.32 6.82 10.95
C LYS A 54 -2.97 6.23 9.70
N VAL A 55 -2.42 5.13 9.17
CA VAL A 55 -3.01 4.41 8.04
C VAL A 55 -4.38 3.86 8.41
N ALA A 56 -4.52 3.20 9.55
CA ALA A 56 -5.80 2.65 10.02
C ALA A 56 -6.88 3.73 10.19
N PHE A 57 -6.55 4.86 10.82
CA PHE A 57 -7.47 6.00 11.00
C PHE A 57 -7.83 6.66 9.67
N SER A 58 -6.85 6.86 8.77
CA SER A 58 -7.14 7.38 7.43
C SER A 58 -8.09 6.45 6.67
N TYR A 59 -8.02 5.13 6.90
CA TYR A 59 -8.85 4.15 6.20
C TYR A 59 -10.22 3.94 6.84
N ALA A 60 -10.36 4.21 8.14
CA ALA A 60 -11.65 4.18 8.83
C ALA A 60 -12.53 5.38 8.47
N LEU A 61 -11.93 6.53 8.15
CA LEU A 61 -12.64 7.77 7.83
C LEU A 61 -12.85 8.00 6.33
N MET A 62 -11.98 7.46 5.48
CA MET A 62 -12.07 7.66 4.02
C MET A 62 -12.80 6.52 3.33
N GLU A 63 -13.69 6.86 2.39
CA GLU A 63 -14.23 5.85 1.48
C GLU A 63 -13.11 5.24 0.63
N VAL A 64 -13.26 3.95 0.25
CA VAL A 64 -12.24 3.20 -0.51
C VAL A 64 -11.78 3.95 -1.77
N TYR A 65 -12.70 4.68 -2.41
CA TYR A 65 -12.40 5.46 -3.60
C TYR A 65 -11.48 6.67 -3.33
N GLU A 66 -11.68 7.37 -2.22
CA GLU A 66 -10.80 8.50 -1.83
C GLU A 66 -9.37 8.01 -1.60
N ARG A 67 -9.22 6.82 -1.00
CA ARG A 67 -7.92 6.19 -0.79
C ARG A 67 -7.21 5.84 -2.09
N LEU A 68 -7.97 5.36 -3.09
CA LEU A 68 -7.44 5.09 -4.42
C LEU A 68 -6.93 6.39 -5.05
N ILE A 69 -7.67 7.49 -4.97
CA ILE A 69 -7.22 8.80 -5.49
C ILE A 69 -5.95 9.25 -4.80
N SER A 70 -5.92 9.26 -3.47
CA SER A 70 -4.74 9.66 -2.70
C SER A 70 -3.53 8.81 -3.05
N PHE A 71 -3.71 7.50 -3.21
CA PHE A 71 -2.65 6.61 -3.66
C PHE A 71 -2.14 6.98 -5.06
N LEU A 72 -3.02 7.07 -6.06
CA LEU A 72 -2.64 7.38 -7.44
C LEU A 72 -1.92 8.73 -7.54
N LEU A 73 -2.39 9.74 -6.81
CA LEU A 73 -1.75 11.06 -6.77
C LEU A 73 -0.40 11.05 -6.05
N SER A 74 -0.23 10.20 -5.04
CA SER A 74 1.03 10.09 -4.28
C SER A 74 2.16 9.41 -5.06
N VAL A 75 1.83 8.52 -6.00
CA VAL A 75 2.80 7.77 -6.79
C VAL A 75 2.99 8.32 -8.21
N ALA A 76 2.16 9.27 -8.63
CA ALA A 76 2.31 9.92 -9.92
C ALA A 76 3.48 10.90 -9.92
N ALA A 77 4.40 10.72 -10.86
CA ALA A 77 5.38 11.74 -11.20
C ALA A 77 4.70 12.86 -12.00
N HIS A 78 5.15 14.10 -11.81
CA HIS A 78 4.76 15.23 -12.65
C HIS A 78 5.72 15.30 -13.83
N ASP A 79 5.21 15.12 -15.04
CA ASP A 79 5.99 15.26 -16.26
C ASP A 79 5.18 16.07 -17.28
N ASP A 80 5.73 17.22 -17.70
CA ASP A 80 5.27 18.07 -18.82
C ASP A 80 3.76 18.03 -19.12
N SER A 81 2.94 18.40 -18.12
CA SER A 81 1.45 18.49 -18.12
C SER A 81 0.63 17.23 -17.80
N LYS A 82 1.25 16.06 -17.64
CA LYS A 82 0.54 14.80 -17.31
C LYS A 82 1.07 14.17 -16.03
N LYS A 83 0.16 13.54 -15.28
CA LYS A 83 0.51 12.74 -14.10
C LYS A 83 0.63 11.28 -14.54
N ILE A 84 1.86 10.78 -14.54
CA ILE A 84 2.20 9.45 -15.05
C ILE A 84 2.72 8.58 -13.89
N ILE A 85 2.24 7.35 -13.83
CA ILE A 85 2.68 6.33 -12.89
C ILE A 85 3.37 5.23 -13.70
N SER A 86 4.68 5.08 -13.57
CA SER A 86 5.49 4.09 -14.28
C SER A 86 6.62 3.58 -13.38
N PRO A 87 6.78 2.25 -13.18
CA PRO A 87 5.93 1.19 -13.71
C PRO A 87 4.52 1.21 -13.10
N ALA A 88 3.53 0.74 -13.86
CA ALA A 88 2.16 0.62 -13.37
C ALA A 88 2.09 -0.43 -12.24
N PRO A 89 1.65 -0.06 -11.02
CA PRO A 89 1.44 -1.03 -9.96
C PRO A 89 0.28 -1.97 -10.31
N THR A 90 0.44 -3.24 -9.99
CA THR A 90 -0.61 -4.24 -10.23
C THR A 90 -1.85 -3.97 -9.39
N HIS A 91 -3.04 -4.40 -9.83
CA HIS A 91 -4.26 -4.26 -9.03
C HIS A 91 -4.14 -4.87 -7.62
N LYS A 92 -3.33 -5.92 -7.47
CA LYS A 92 -3.06 -6.56 -6.18
C LYS A 92 -2.20 -5.67 -5.27
N GLU A 93 -1.17 -5.04 -5.81
CA GLU A 93 -0.33 -4.09 -5.06
C GLU A 93 -1.11 -2.85 -4.64
N ILE A 94 -1.95 -2.31 -5.51
CA ILE A 94 -2.83 -1.18 -5.19
C ILE A 94 -3.80 -1.58 -4.06
N ALA A 95 -4.44 -2.75 -4.19
CA ALA A 95 -5.41 -3.24 -3.20
C ALA A 95 -4.78 -3.46 -1.82
N LEU A 96 -3.57 -4.03 -1.79
CA LEU A 96 -2.77 -4.17 -0.58
C LEU A 96 -2.46 -2.80 0.03
N LYS A 97 -2.11 -1.81 -0.81
CA LYS A 97 -1.75 -0.48 -0.35
C LYS A 97 -2.94 0.25 0.27
N ILE A 98 -4.12 0.21 -0.35
CA ILE A 98 -5.34 0.94 0.08
C ILE A 98 -6.28 0.12 0.98
N CYS A 99 -5.82 -1.05 1.45
CA CYS A 99 -6.56 -2.00 2.28
C CYS A 99 -7.96 -2.30 1.72
N THR A 100 -8.01 -2.90 0.53
CA THR A 100 -9.26 -3.38 -0.07
C THR A 100 -9.03 -4.66 -0.88
N ALA A 101 -10.07 -5.19 -1.51
CA ALA A 101 -9.97 -6.35 -2.40
C ALA A 101 -9.50 -5.95 -3.81
N ARG A 102 -8.73 -6.82 -4.47
CA ARG A 102 -8.24 -6.61 -5.85
C ARG A 102 -9.40 -6.29 -6.82
N GLU A 103 -10.52 -6.96 -6.65
CA GLU A 103 -11.72 -6.82 -7.48
C GLU A 103 -12.35 -5.44 -7.32
N VAL A 104 -12.26 -4.85 -6.11
CA VAL A 104 -12.74 -3.48 -5.85
C VAL A 104 -11.90 -2.47 -6.63
N VAL A 105 -10.57 -2.59 -6.57
CA VAL A 105 -9.63 -1.76 -7.35
C VAL A 105 -9.88 -1.91 -8.85
N SER A 106 -9.98 -3.15 -9.33
CA SER A 106 -10.18 -3.43 -10.76
C SER A 106 -11.45 -2.77 -11.30
N ARG A 107 -12.53 -2.74 -10.51
CA ARG A 107 -13.78 -2.07 -10.91
C ARG A 107 -13.66 -0.56 -10.90
N MET A 108 -13.00 0.01 -9.90
CA MET A 108 -12.80 1.46 -9.82
C MET A 108 -11.92 1.97 -10.96
N LEU A 109 -10.78 1.30 -11.20
CA LEU A 109 -9.88 1.63 -12.30
C LEU A 109 -10.56 1.47 -13.67
N GLY A 110 -11.28 0.36 -13.90
CA GLY A 110 -12.01 0.17 -15.15
C GLY A 110 -13.14 1.20 -15.36
N LYS A 111 -13.75 1.69 -14.27
CA LYS A 111 -14.74 2.78 -14.36
C LYS A 111 -14.07 4.13 -14.67
N LEU A 112 -12.95 4.45 -14.02
CA LEU A 112 -12.17 5.65 -14.31
C LEU A 112 -11.66 5.66 -15.75
N GLU A 113 -11.23 4.51 -16.26
CA GLU A 113 -10.80 4.34 -17.65
C GLU A 113 -11.95 4.52 -18.62
N LYS A 114 -13.09 3.86 -18.37
CA LYS A 114 -14.30 4.01 -19.20
C LYS A 114 -14.81 5.46 -19.26
N ASP A 115 -14.68 6.20 -18.17
CA ASP A 115 -15.08 7.61 -18.09
C ASP A 115 -13.97 8.57 -18.57
N GLY A 116 -12.84 8.03 -19.05
CA GLY A 116 -11.71 8.75 -19.64
C GLY A 116 -10.84 9.52 -18.65
N TYR A 117 -10.96 9.27 -17.34
CA TYR A 117 -10.13 9.94 -16.32
C TYR A 117 -8.70 9.42 -16.31
N VAL A 118 -8.53 8.12 -16.56
CA VAL A 118 -7.22 7.48 -16.65
C VAL A 118 -7.11 6.67 -17.95
N THR A 119 -5.90 6.49 -18.43
CA THR A 119 -5.56 5.49 -19.44
C THR A 119 -4.65 4.48 -18.78
N ILE A 120 -4.99 3.19 -18.86
CA ILE A 120 -4.22 2.12 -18.27
C ILE A 120 -3.55 1.34 -19.41
N ASP A 121 -2.23 1.32 -19.39
CA ASP A 121 -1.41 0.51 -20.27
C ASP A 121 -0.61 -0.49 -19.41
N SER A 122 -0.10 -1.53 -20.04
CA SER A 122 0.62 -2.66 -19.47
C SER A 122 1.74 -2.24 -18.50
N ASN A 123 2.37 -1.08 -18.74
CA ASN A 123 3.50 -0.59 -17.96
C ASN A 123 3.29 0.81 -17.36
N LYS A 124 2.17 1.50 -17.64
CA LYS A 124 1.95 2.86 -17.15
C LYS A 124 0.47 3.18 -16.92
N ILE A 125 0.20 4.02 -15.93
CA ILE A 125 -1.12 4.65 -15.72
C ILE A 125 -0.98 6.14 -15.96
N ILE A 126 -1.81 6.69 -16.83
CA ILE A 126 -1.81 8.12 -17.17
C ILE A 126 -3.11 8.74 -16.63
N ILE A 127 -3.01 9.80 -15.84
CA ILE A 127 -4.17 10.58 -15.40
C ILE A 127 -4.41 11.69 -16.43
N ASN A 128 -5.48 11.56 -17.21
CA ASN A 128 -5.77 12.42 -18.36
C ASN A 128 -6.44 13.75 -17.96
N LYS A 129 -7.22 13.74 -16.87
CA LYS A 129 -7.97 14.88 -16.35
C LYS A 129 -8.15 14.76 -14.83
N PRO A 130 -8.52 15.83 -14.12
CA PRO A 130 -8.74 15.79 -12.68
C PRO A 130 -9.69 14.65 -12.27
N LEU A 131 -9.27 13.82 -11.32
CA LEU A 131 -10.06 12.70 -10.82
C LEU A 131 -11.32 13.23 -10.11
N PRO A 132 -12.49 12.60 -10.32
CA PRO A 132 -13.74 13.09 -9.73
C PRO A 132 -13.71 12.85 -8.21
N SER A 133 -14.37 13.71 -7.44
CA SER A 133 -14.43 13.62 -5.97
C SER A 133 -15.19 12.39 -5.46
N SER A 134 -16.06 11.80 -6.27
CA SER A 134 -16.78 10.56 -5.94
C SER A 134 -16.93 9.66 -7.17
N LEU A 135 -17.09 8.36 -6.93
CA LEU A 135 -17.28 7.36 -8.00
C LEU A 135 -18.51 6.51 -7.72
N LYS A 136 -19.54 6.66 -8.56
CA LYS A 136 -20.74 5.80 -8.49
C LYS A 136 -20.47 4.45 -9.17
N LEU A 137 -20.18 3.43 -8.37
CA LEU A 137 -20.09 2.05 -8.84
C LEU A 137 -21.50 1.45 -8.96
N LYS A 138 -21.76 0.70 -10.04
CA LYS A 138 -23.01 -0.09 -10.14
C LYS A 138 -23.00 -1.18 -9.05
N PRO A 139 -24.14 -1.42 -8.37
CA PRO A 139 -24.21 -2.44 -7.31
C PRO A 139 -23.91 -3.83 -7.86
N VAL A 140 -23.27 -4.65 -7.03
CA VAL A 140 -22.98 -6.05 -7.36
C VAL A 140 -24.31 -6.79 -7.42
N LYS A 141 -24.65 -7.37 -8.59
CA LYS A 141 -25.68 -8.40 -8.65
C LYS A 141 -25.17 -9.58 -7.84
N ARG A 142 -25.59 -9.72 -6.58
CA ARG A 142 -25.41 -10.97 -5.83
C ARG A 142 -26.22 -12.02 -6.59
N LYS A 143 -25.54 -12.98 -7.22
CA LYS A 143 -26.21 -14.23 -7.62
C LYS A 143 -26.69 -14.84 -6.30
N ALA A 144 -28.02 -14.94 -6.14
CA ALA A 144 -28.59 -15.78 -5.09
C ALA A 144 -28.05 -17.20 -5.31
N LEU A 145 -27.45 -17.77 -4.27
CA LEU A 145 -27.23 -19.21 -4.17
C LEU A 145 -28.58 -19.87 -3.91
#